data_AF-A0A2G1BP04-F1
#
_entry.id   AF-A0A2G1BP04-F1
#
_cell.length_a   1.000
_cell.length_b   1.000
_cell.length_c   1.000
_cell.angle_alpha   90.00
_cell.angle_beta   90.00
_cell.angle_gamma   90.00
#
_symmetry.space_group_name_H-M   'P 1'
#
loop_
_entity.id
_entity.type
_entity.pdbx_description
1 polymer ?
#
loop_
_entity_poly.entity_id
_entity_poly.type
_entity_poly.pdbx_seq_one_letter_code
_entity_poly.pdbx_strand_id
1 'polypeptide(L)'
;MESRKVILLVGALVIAASTAFMARSLIVGSSAPQATAMPMAAPVNGPEVLVATKSLPVGTILDATSLKFQPWPKELVENAYYIK
;
A
#
# COMPACT_ATOMS: atom_id res chain seq x y z
N MET A 1 36.74 -36.64 -29.81
CA MET A 1 36.41 -35.35 -29.17
C MET A 1 37.31 -35.25 -27.95
N GLU A 2 38.10 -34.19 -27.82
CA GLU A 2 39.07 -34.08 -26.72
C GLU A 2 38.37 -34.14 -25.35
N SER A 3 38.80 -35.03 -24.45
CA SER A 3 38.21 -35.19 -23.10
C SER A 3 38.11 -33.87 -22.33
N ARG A 4 39.04 -32.96 -22.58
CA ARG A 4 39.04 -31.61 -22.00
C ARG A 4 37.82 -30.78 -22.42
N LYS A 5 37.36 -30.91 -23.68
CA LYS A 5 36.15 -30.24 -24.18
C LYS A 5 34.88 -30.85 -23.60
N VAL A 6 34.85 -32.17 -23.42
CA VAL A 6 33.70 -32.88 -22.82
C VAL A 6 33.53 -32.49 -21.35
N ILE A 7 34.61 -32.47 -20.57
CA ILE A 7 34.57 -32.06 -19.15
C ILE A 7 34.10 -30.61 -19.01
N LEU A 8 34.59 -29.71 -19.89
CA LEU A 8 34.15 -28.31 -19.90
C LEU A 8 32.65 -28.19 -20.22
N LEU A 9 32.15 -28.95 -21.20
CA LEU A 9 30.74 -28.97 -21.56
C LEU A 9 29.86 -29.50 -20.42
N VAL A 10 30.29 -30.56 -19.74
CA VAL A 10 29.55 -31.12 -18.60
C VAL A 10 29.53 -30.13 -17.43
N GLY A 11 30.65 -29.49 -17.12
CA GLY A 11 30.70 -28.45 -16.08
C GLY A 11 29.76 -27.27 -16.39
N ALA A 12 29.75 -26.80 -17.64
CA ALA A 12 28.84 -25.75 -18.09
C ALA A 12 27.36 -26.17 -17.98
N LEU A 13 27.04 -27.42 -18.34
CA LEU A 13 25.69 -27.97 -18.25
C LEU A 13 25.17 -27.96 -16.80
N VAL A 14 26.02 -28.35 -15.84
CA VAL A 14 25.65 -28.37 -14.41
C VAL A 14 25.33 -26.97 -13.90
N ILE A 15 26.18 -25.98 -14.21
CA ILE A 15 25.97 -24.58 -13.79
C ILE A 15 24.67 -24.02 -14.39
N ALA A 16 24.41 -24.30 -15.67
CA ALA A 16 23.19 -23.88 -16.34
C ALA A 16 21.94 -24.50 -15.69
N ALA A 17 21.97 -25.80 -15.38
CA ALA A 17 20.87 -26.51 -14.73
C ALA A 17 20.57 -25.96 -13.32
N SER A 18 21.61 -25.75 -12.50
CA SER A 18 21.44 -25.19 -11.16
C SER A 18 20.85 -23.77 -11.20
N THR A 19 21.34 -22.94 -12.12
CA THR A 19 20.84 -21.56 -12.27
C THR A 19 19.39 -21.53 -12.76
N ALA A 20 19.05 -22.38 -13.73
CA ALA A 20 17.69 -22.49 -14.25
C ALA A 20 16.69 -22.91 -13.17
N PHE A 21 17.07 -23.84 -12.28
CA PHE A 21 16.22 -24.26 -11.18
C PHE A 21 15.99 -23.15 -10.16
N MET A 22 17.05 -22.41 -9.79
CA MET A 22 16.94 -21.29 -8.85
C MET A 22 16.10 -20.15 -9.42
N ALA A 23 16.32 -19.79 -10.68
CA ALA A 23 15.50 -18.80 -11.39
C ALA A 23 14.03 -19.25 -11.47
N ARG A 24 13.77 -20.53 -11.79
CA ARG A 24 12.41 -21.08 -11.83
C ARG A 24 11.72 -21.01 -10.47
N SER A 25 12.45 -21.28 -9.39
CA SER A 25 11.93 -21.18 -8.02
C SER A 25 11.50 -19.76 -7.67
N LEU A 26 12.28 -18.75 -8.05
CA LEU A 26 11.92 -17.34 -7.85
C LEU A 26 10.71 -16.93 -8.70
N ILE A 27 10.64 -17.37 -9.96
CA ILE A 27 9.56 -17.00 -10.88
C ILE A 27 8.24 -17.69 -10.52
N VAL A 28 8.27 -18.96 -10.09
CA VAL A 28 7.07 -19.72 -9.71
C VAL A 28 6.66 -19.45 -8.26
N GLY A 29 7.62 -19.20 -7.37
CA GLY A 29 7.39 -18.93 -5.94
C GLY A 29 7.04 -17.48 -5.62
N SER A 30 7.29 -16.54 -6.54
CA SER A 30 6.80 -15.16 -6.42
C SER A 30 5.32 -15.09 -6.79
N SER A 31 4.45 -15.69 -5.97
CA SER A 31 3.02 -15.34 -5.99
C SER A 31 2.90 -13.82 -5.86
N ALA A 32 2.08 -13.19 -6.71
CA ALA A 32 1.90 -11.74 -6.80
C ALA A 32 1.96 -11.07 -5.43
N PRO A 33 2.62 -9.89 -5.31
CA PRO A 33 2.68 -9.15 -4.04
C PRO A 33 1.28 -9.11 -3.44
N GLN A 34 1.07 -9.85 -2.37
CA GLN A 34 -0.20 -9.85 -1.67
C GLN A 34 -0.27 -8.45 -1.06
N ALA A 35 -1.04 -7.57 -1.69
CA ALA A 35 -1.31 -6.24 -1.18
C ALA A 35 -1.93 -6.43 0.20
N THR A 36 -1.11 -6.28 1.23
CA THR A 36 -1.58 -6.28 2.60
C THR A 36 -2.38 -5.00 2.73
N ALA A 37 -3.71 -5.12 2.77
CA ALA A 37 -4.56 -3.98 3.09
C ALA A 37 -4.04 -3.43 4.42
N MET A 38 -3.52 -2.20 4.40
CA MET A 38 -3.17 -1.51 5.63
C MET A 38 -4.40 -1.57 6.52
N PRO A 39 -4.31 -2.06 7.77
CA PRO A 39 -5.41 -1.96 8.70
C PRO A 39 -5.80 -0.48 8.74
N MET A 40 -7.08 -0.22 8.45
CA MET A 40 -7.67 1.11 8.55
C MET A 40 -7.22 1.70 9.89
N ALA A 41 -6.54 2.85 9.84
CA ALA A 41 -6.02 3.51 11.03
C ALA A 41 -7.10 3.47 12.11
N ALA A 42 -6.70 3.02 13.32
CA ALA A 42 -7.60 2.76 14.43
C ALA A 42 -8.66 3.87 14.51
N PRO A 43 -9.96 3.53 14.64
CA PRO A 43 -11.01 4.54 14.74
C PRO A 43 -10.65 5.43 15.92
N VAL A 44 -10.18 6.63 15.61
CA VAL A 44 -9.95 7.66 16.61
C VAL A 44 -11.35 8.00 17.10
N ASN A 45 -11.72 7.44 18.25
CA ASN A 45 -12.97 7.70 18.96
C ASN A 45 -12.92 9.12 19.57
N GLY A 46 -12.64 10.11 18.72
CA GLY A 46 -12.77 11.53 18.97
C GLY A 46 -14.08 12.04 18.37
N PRO A 47 -14.65 13.15 18.89
CA PRO A 47 -15.83 13.75 18.32
C PRO A 47 -15.62 14.00 16.82
N GLU A 48 -16.60 13.57 16.03
CA GLU A 48 -16.60 13.81 14.59
C GLU A 48 -16.88 15.30 14.35
N VAL A 49 -15.85 16.06 14.00
CA VAL A 49 -15.99 17.48 13.67
C VAL A 49 -16.24 17.60 12.17
N LEU A 50 -17.22 18.40 11.80
CA LEU A 50 -17.56 18.71 10.42
C LEU A 50 -16.53 19.69 9.83
N VAL A 51 -15.64 19.19 8.96
CA VAL A 51 -14.56 19.97 8.33
C VAL A 51 -14.89 20.24 6.87
N ALA A 52 -14.67 21.47 6.41
CA ALA A 52 -14.80 21.83 5.00
C ALA A 52 -13.68 21.19 4.18
N THR A 53 -14.03 20.50 3.11
CA THR A 53 -13.05 19.83 2.21
C THR A 53 -12.47 20.78 1.16
N LYS A 54 -13.02 21.98 1.04
CA LYS A 54 -12.64 23.04 0.11
C LYS A 54 -12.89 24.41 0.75
N SER A 55 -12.21 25.44 0.24
CA SER A 55 -12.47 26.82 0.65
C SER A 55 -13.94 27.18 0.36
N LEU A 56 -14.70 27.53 1.39
CA LEU A 56 -16.10 27.96 1.28
C LEU A 56 -16.18 29.48 1.45
N PRO A 57 -16.18 30.27 0.35
CA PRO A 57 -16.35 31.71 0.43
C PRO A 57 -17.78 32.07 0.87
N VAL A 58 -17.91 33.24 1.48
CA VAL A 58 -19.20 33.77 1.96
C VAL A 58 -20.21 33.84 0.81
N GLY A 59 -21.42 33.33 1.06
CA GLY A 59 -22.49 33.24 0.05
C GLY A 59 -22.53 31.93 -0.77
N THR A 60 -21.65 30.95 -0.48
CA THR A 60 -21.68 29.64 -1.14
C THR A 60 -22.75 28.75 -0.52
N ILE A 61 -23.64 28.19 -1.34
CA ILE A 61 -24.61 27.18 -0.89
C ILE A 61 -23.85 25.90 -0.50
N LEU A 62 -24.10 25.40 0.71
CA LEU A 62 -23.49 24.17 1.21
C LEU A 62 -24.07 22.97 0.47
N ASP A 63 -23.18 22.18 -0.14
CA ASP A 63 -23.54 20.91 -0.78
C ASP A 63 -22.96 19.74 0.05
N ALA A 64 -23.62 18.58 0.03
CA ALA A 64 -23.25 17.40 0.83
C ALA A 64 -21.83 16.89 0.55
N THR A 65 -21.25 17.25 -0.60
CA THR A 65 -19.86 16.93 -0.97
C THR A 65 -18.82 17.86 -0.32
N SER A 66 -19.25 18.98 0.24
CA SER A 66 -18.38 20.07 0.71
C SER A 66 -17.94 19.92 2.17
N LEU A 67 -18.55 18.98 2.89
CA LEU A 67 -18.39 18.78 4.33
C LEU A 67 -18.04 17.31 4.58
N LYS A 68 -16.99 17.06 5.36
CA LYS A 68 -16.60 15.71 5.75
C LYS A 68 -16.40 15.66 7.26
N PHE A 69 -16.99 14.67 7.91
CA PHE A 69 -16.71 14.36 9.30
C PHE A 69 -15.30 13.76 9.42
N GLN A 70 -14.45 14.41 10.20
CA GLN A 70 -13.11 13.95 10.49
C GLN A 70 -12.95 13.76 12.01
N PRO A 71 -12.29 12.69 12.45
CA PRO A 71 -12.03 12.47 13.87
C PRO A 71 -11.04 13.53 14.37
N TRP A 72 -11.45 14.33 15.35
CA TRP A 72 -10.64 15.44 15.88
C TRP A 72 -10.27 15.21 17.36
N PRO A 73 -9.04 15.56 17.80
CA PRO A 73 -8.65 15.47 19.19
C PRO A 73 -9.49 16.42 20.07
N LYS A 74 -10.02 15.88 21.17
CA LYS A 74 -10.95 16.56 22.10
C LYS A 74 -10.38 17.82 22.75
N GLU A 75 -9.06 17.98 22.76
CA GLU A 75 -8.36 19.11 23.36
C GLU A 75 -8.44 20.39 22.51
N LEU A 76 -8.83 20.28 21.24
CA LEU A 76 -8.91 21.39 20.27
C LEU A 76 -10.34 21.64 19.78
N VAL A 77 -11.35 21.12 20.46
CA VAL A 77 -12.77 21.33 20.11
C VAL A 77 -13.32 22.51 20.92
N GLU A 78 -13.34 23.69 20.31
CA GLU A 78 -14.01 24.87 20.85
C GLU A 78 -15.54 24.77 20.68
N ASN A 79 -16.31 25.50 21.51
CA ASN A 79 -17.79 25.48 21.55
C ASN A 79 -18.50 25.92 20.23
N ALA A 80 -17.74 26.20 19.18
CA ALA A 80 -18.21 26.64 17.87
C ALA A 80 -18.29 25.52 16.82
N TYR A 81 -17.84 24.30 17.15
CA TYR A 81 -17.85 23.17 16.22
C TYR A 81 -19.15 22.37 16.30
N TYR A 82 -19.73 22.05 15.14
CA TYR A 82 -20.85 21.13 15.03
C TYR A 82 -20.35 19.70 15.24
N ILE A 83 -20.75 19.12 16.36
CA ILE A 83 -20.49 17.73 16.78
C ILE A 83 -21.79 16.94 16.54
N LYS A 84 -21.69 15.67 16.14
CA LYS A 84 -22.84 14.75 16.06
C LYS A 84 -23.01 13.95 17.35
#